data_AF-K1TVZ8-F1
#
_entry.id   AF-K1TVZ8-F1
#
_cell.length_a   1.000
_cell.length_b   1.000
_cell.length_c   1.000
_cell.angle_alpha   90.00
_cell.angle_beta   90.00
_cell.angle_gamma   90.00
#
_symmetry.space_group_name_H-M   'P 1'
#
loop_
_entity.id
_entity.type
_entity.pdbx_description
1 polymer ?
#
loop_
_entity_poly.entity_id
_entity_poly.type
_entity_poly.pdbx_seq_one_letter_code
_entity_poly.pdbx_strand_id
1 'polypeptide(L)'
;IKLTEQTDFDVVRDKLNAVLPPDIRIIRAALPVKKHTEIEKSVYSVNIVCNYEKLEEFMKLPAIEVEKKTKKGVTTLDIKPFTEIKDYERGHFTLIMPSGCDFTLNPPFSLTHLKSTAERKPKDLT
;
A
#
# COMPACT_ATOMS: atom_id res chain seq x y z
N ILE A 1 16.35 -8.54 -12.21
CA ILE A 1 17.79 -8.19 -12.24
C ILE A 1 18.52 -9.22 -11.39
N LYS A 2 19.46 -9.97 -11.98
CA LYS A 2 20.28 -10.93 -11.26
C LYS A 2 21.67 -10.31 -11.13
N LEU A 3 22.18 -10.15 -9.91
CA LEU A 3 23.56 -9.74 -9.71
C LEU A 3 24.46 -10.91 -10.11
N THR A 4 25.22 -10.73 -11.19
CA THR A 4 26.18 -11.71 -11.70
C THR A 4 27.57 -11.55 -11.09
N GLU A 5 27.80 -10.42 -10.40
CA GLU A 5 29.08 -10.05 -9.78
C GLU A 5 28.83 -9.52 -8.36
N GLN A 6 29.81 -9.68 -7.47
CA GLN A 6 29.77 -9.01 -6.15
C GLN A 6 29.86 -7.49 -6.38
N THR A 7 28.80 -6.78 -6.02
CA THR A 7 28.71 -5.32 -6.15
C THR A 7 28.21 -4.76 -4.83
N ASP A 8 28.78 -3.64 -4.40
CA ASP A 8 28.31 -2.92 -3.22
C ASP A 8 26.82 -2.57 -3.33
N PHE A 9 26.07 -2.77 -2.23
CA PHE A 9 24.65 -2.48 -2.19
C PHE A 9 24.30 -1.02 -2.42
N ASP A 10 25.18 -0.09 -2.06
CA ASP A 10 25.00 1.33 -2.35
C ASP A 10 25.08 1.60 -3.85
N VAL A 11 26.03 0.98 -4.54
CA VAL A 11 26.16 1.06 -6.00
C VAL A 11 24.94 0.45 -6.70
N VAL A 12 24.44 -0.68 -6.18
CA VAL A 12 23.20 -1.31 -6.69
C VAL A 12 22.00 -0.39 -6.50
N ARG A 13 21.83 0.17 -5.30
CA ARG A 13 20.76 1.13 -4.99
C ARG A 13 20.79 2.31 -5.96
N ASP A 14 21.95 2.92 -6.15
CA ASP A 14 22.09 4.15 -6.94
C ASP A 14 21.86 3.90 -8.43
N LYS A 15 22.37 2.79 -8.97
CA LYS A 15 22.10 2.36 -10.35
C LYS A 15 20.62 2.09 -10.59
N LEU A 16 19.94 1.44 -9.63
CA LEU A 16 18.51 1.18 -9.72
C LEU A 16 17.70 2.48 -9.63
N ASN A 17 18.04 3.37 -8.70
CA ASN A 17 17.40 4.67 -8.58
C ASN A 17 17.57 5.55 -9.82
N ALA A 18 18.68 5.41 -10.56
CA ALA A 18 18.92 6.16 -11.79
C ALA A 18 17.98 5.76 -12.95
N VAL A 19 17.40 4.56 -12.90
CA VAL A 19 16.49 4.04 -13.95
C VAL A 19 15.04 3.93 -13.49
N LEU A 20 14.77 4.15 -12.21
CA LEU A 20 13.42 4.16 -11.66
C LEU A 20 12.75 5.52 -11.89
N PRO A 21 11.40 5.55 -12.03
CA PRO A 21 10.67 6.80 -12.07
C PRO A 21 10.88 7.59 -10.77
N PRO A 22 10.72 8.92 -10.79
CA PRO A 22 10.96 9.78 -9.62
C PRO A 22 10.08 9.42 -8.42
N ASP A 23 8.94 8.77 -8.67
CA ASP A 23 7.97 8.38 -7.64
C ASP A 23 8.35 7.08 -6.89
N ILE A 24 9.38 6.36 -7.36
CA ILE A 24 9.84 5.10 -6.74
C ILE A 24 11.33 5.22 -6.45
N ARG A 25 11.69 5.07 -5.18
CA ARG A 25 13.08 5.10 -4.74
C ARG A 25 13.42 3.89 -3.88
N ILE A 26 14.52 3.23 -4.22
CA ILE A 26 15.18 2.23 -3.38
C ILE A 26 15.98 2.97 -2.31
N ILE A 27 15.63 2.69 -1.05
CA ILE A 27 16.31 3.24 0.13
C ILE A 27 17.48 2.36 0.58
N ARG A 28 17.36 1.03 0.40
CA ARG A 28 18.35 0.05 0.87
C ARG A 28 18.28 -1.22 0.03
N ALA A 29 19.43 -1.83 -0.21
CA ALA A 29 19.56 -3.20 -0.70
C ALA A 29 20.22 -4.08 0.37
N ALA A 30 19.86 -5.34 0.41
CA ALA A 30 20.41 -6.33 1.34
C ALA A 30 20.38 -7.71 0.70
N LEU A 31 21.14 -8.66 1.26
CA LEU A 31 21.06 -10.05 0.85
C LEU A 31 19.65 -10.60 1.11
N PRO A 32 19.11 -11.43 0.20
CA PRO A 32 17.84 -12.11 0.43
C PRO A 32 17.98 -13.05 1.62
N VAL A 33 17.16 -12.83 2.65
CA VAL A 33 17.13 -13.66 3.87
C VAL A 33 16.19 -14.86 3.71
N LYS A 34 15.08 -14.66 3.00
CA LYS A 34 14.06 -15.68 2.72
C LYS A 34 13.80 -15.80 1.23
N LYS A 35 13.16 -16.90 0.81
CA LYS A 35 12.64 -17.00 -0.56
C LYS A 35 11.57 -15.94 -0.77
N HIS A 36 11.52 -15.37 -1.96
CA HIS A 36 10.48 -14.39 -2.32
C HIS A 36 9.05 -14.94 -2.16
N THR A 37 8.88 -16.26 -2.30
CA THR A 37 7.60 -16.95 -2.10
C THR A 37 7.15 -17.04 -0.65
N GLU A 38 8.03 -16.75 0.32
CA GLU A 38 7.72 -16.76 1.76
C GLU A 38 7.31 -15.36 2.27
N ILE A 39 7.22 -14.36 1.39
CA ILE A 39 6.75 -13.03 1.74
C ILE A 39 5.22 -13.09 1.83
N GLU A 40 4.67 -12.97 3.04
CA GLU A 40 3.22 -12.99 3.23
C GLU A 40 2.60 -11.60 3.33
N LYS A 41 3.32 -10.65 3.93
CA LYS A 41 2.82 -9.31 4.26
C LYS A 41 3.83 -8.23 3.95
N SER A 42 3.32 -7.05 3.61
CA SER A 42 4.07 -5.80 3.49
C SER A 42 3.59 -4.82 4.54
N VAL A 43 4.56 -4.06 5.08
CA VAL A 43 4.33 -3.02 6.08
C VAL A 43 4.60 -1.68 5.41
N TYR A 44 3.61 -0.79 5.47
CA TYR A 44 3.65 0.53 4.85
C TYR A 44 3.59 1.59 5.93
N SER A 45 4.46 2.60 5.84
CA SER A 45 4.32 3.86 6.56
C SER A 45 3.45 4.77 5.73
N VAL A 46 2.27 5.12 6.22
CA VAL A 46 1.34 6.01 5.52
C VAL A 46 1.34 7.36 6.21
N ASN A 47 1.51 8.42 5.42
CA ASN A 47 1.33 9.78 5.85
C ASN A 47 0.35 10.45 4.88
N ILE A 48 -0.80 10.87 5.40
CA ILE A 48 -1.82 11.54 4.61
C ILE A 48 -2.32 12.81 5.31
N VAL A 49 -2.45 13.87 4.52
CA VAL A 49 -3.10 15.11 4.94
C VAL A 49 -4.52 15.10 4.38
N CYS A 50 -5.52 15.00 5.26
CA CYS A 50 -6.93 15.00 4.92
C CYS A 50 -7.77 15.49 6.11
N ASN A 51 -9.10 15.42 6.00
CA ASN A 51 -9.96 15.57 7.16
C ASN A 51 -9.79 14.35 8.08
N TYR A 52 -9.11 14.54 9.21
CA TYR A 52 -8.77 13.47 10.14
C TYR A 52 -9.98 12.82 10.82
N GLU A 53 -11.04 13.58 11.08
CA GLU A 53 -12.28 13.03 11.67
C GLU A 53 -12.93 12.03 10.71
N LYS A 54 -13.07 12.41 9.44
CA LYS A 54 -13.57 11.51 8.39
C LYS A 54 -12.67 10.29 8.19
N LEU A 55 -11.35 10.45 8.34
CA LEU A 55 -10.40 9.34 8.26
C LEU A 55 -10.62 8.35 9.39
N GLU A 56 -10.80 8.82 10.62
CA GLU A 56 -11.10 7.96 11.77
C GLU A 56 -12.44 7.25 11.63
N GLU A 57 -13.47 7.92 11.12
CA GLU A 57 -14.75 7.31 10.79
C GLU A 57 -14.59 6.21 9.73
N PHE A 58 -13.84 6.50 8.66
CA PHE A 58 -13.53 5.52 7.62
C PHE A 58 -12.80 4.30 8.17
N MET A 59 -11.84 4.50 9.09
CA MET A 59 -11.14 3.41 9.76
C MET A 59 -12.04 2.56 10.66
N LYS A 60 -13.20 3.06 11.09
CA LYS A 60 -14.18 2.31 11.90
C LYS A 60 -15.23 1.57 11.07
N LEU A 61 -15.25 1.78 9.74
CA LEU A 61 -16.20 1.08 8.87
C LEU A 61 -16.04 -0.45 8.96
N PRO A 62 -17.15 -1.21 9.00
CA PRO A 62 -17.12 -2.66 9.12
C PRO A 62 -16.65 -3.35 7.83
N ALA A 63 -16.79 -2.69 6.69
CA ALA A 63 -16.34 -3.15 5.38
C ALA A 63 -15.80 -1.98 4.58
N ILE A 64 -14.78 -2.23 3.75
CA ILE A 64 -14.19 -1.25 2.84
C ILE A 64 -14.12 -1.91 1.46
N GLU A 65 -15.11 -1.62 0.63
CA GLU A 65 -15.19 -2.17 -0.72
C GLU A 65 -14.34 -1.36 -1.70
N VAL A 66 -13.41 -2.05 -2.37
CA VAL A 66 -12.61 -1.46 -3.45
C VAL A 66 -12.81 -2.23 -4.75
N GLU A 67 -12.83 -1.48 -5.85
CA GLU A 67 -12.88 -2.06 -7.19
C GLU A 67 -11.48 -2.45 -7.64
N LYS A 68 -11.26 -3.75 -7.86
CA LYS A 68 -10.07 -4.28 -8.51
C LYS A 68 -10.35 -4.51 -10.00
N LYS A 69 -9.68 -3.74 -10.85
CA LYS A 69 -9.69 -3.98 -12.30
C LYS A 69 -8.82 -5.20 -12.60
N THR A 70 -9.44 -6.27 -13.07
CA THR A 70 -8.76 -7.49 -13.54
C THR A 70 -8.84 -7.58 -15.05
N LYS A 71 -8.03 -8.46 -15.66
CA LYS A 71 -8.10 -8.76 -17.11
C LYS A 71 -9.49 -9.25 -17.55
N LYS A 72 -10.34 -9.71 -16.62
CA LYS A 72 -11.69 -10.26 -16.88
C LYS A 72 -12.83 -9.30 -16.49
N GLY A 73 -12.53 -8.09 -16.02
CA GLY A 73 -13.54 -7.11 -15.61
C GLY A 73 -13.24 -6.46 -14.26
N VAL A 74 -14.18 -5.64 -13.78
CA VAL A 74 -14.12 -5.02 -12.45
C VAL A 74 -14.67 -6.00 -11.42
N THR A 75 -13.91 -6.26 -10.36
CA THR A 75 -14.34 -7.10 -9.24
C THR A 75 -14.29 -6.28 -7.97
N THR A 76 -15.37 -6.26 -7.21
CA THR A 76 -15.43 -5.64 -5.89
C THR A 76 -14.84 -6.57 -4.85
N LEU A 77 -13.96 -6.05 -4.00
CA LEU A 77 -13.32 -6.79 -2.92
C LEU A 77 -13.40 -5.96 -1.63
N ASP A 78 -13.91 -6.55 -0.56
CA ASP A 78 -13.76 -5.98 0.78
C ASP A 78 -12.33 -6.20 1.26
N ILE A 79 -11.61 -5.09 1.49
CA ILE A 79 -10.21 -5.13 1.94
C ILE A 79 -10.09 -5.09 3.46
N LYS A 80 -11.16 -4.76 4.20
CA LYS A 80 -11.12 -4.63 5.65
C LYS A 80 -10.52 -5.83 6.38
N PRO A 81 -10.89 -7.10 6.08
CA PRO A 81 -10.34 -8.27 6.78
C PRO A 81 -8.86 -8.52 6.46
N PHE A 82 -8.33 -7.91 5.40
CA PHE A 82 -6.95 -8.08 4.96
C PHE A 82 -6.04 -6.91 5.33
N THR A 83 -6.59 -5.88 5.99
CA THR A 83 -5.86 -4.68 6.40
C THR A 83 -5.75 -4.59 7.90
N GLU A 84 -4.55 -4.32 8.39
CA GLU A 84 -4.28 -4.05 9.80
C GLU A 84 -3.63 -2.67 9.91
N ILE A 85 -4.19 -1.79 10.73
CA ILE A 85 -3.71 -0.42 10.96
C ILE A 85 -3.18 -0.33 12.39
N LYS A 86 -1.97 0.22 12.55
CA LYS A 86 -1.32 0.45 13.85
C LYS A 86 -0.80 1.88 13.95
N ASP A 87 -0.55 2.29 15.19
CA ASP A 87 0.19 3.53 15.51
C ASP A 87 -0.42 4.76 14.83
N TYR A 88 -1.77 4.84 14.81
CA TYR A 88 -2.45 5.96 14.19
C TYR A 88 -2.27 7.22 15.04
N GLU A 89 -1.70 8.25 14.43
CA GLU A 89 -1.57 9.59 14.97
C GLU A 89 -1.78 10.61 13.86
N ARG A 90 -2.95 11.25 13.85
CA ARG A 90 -3.24 12.43 13.02
C ARG A 90 -2.84 12.26 11.54
N GLY A 91 -3.26 11.16 10.93
CA GLY A 91 -2.98 10.83 9.52
C GLY A 91 -1.64 10.15 9.24
N HIS A 92 -0.82 9.94 10.27
CA HIS A 92 0.31 9.02 10.22
C HIS A 92 -0.10 7.66 10.79
N PHE A 93 0.16 6.57 10.08
CA PHE A 93 -0.10 5.22 10.59
C PHE A 93 0.71 4.15 9.86
N THR A 94 0.87 3.01 10.53
CA THR A 94 1.42 1.79 9.94
C THR A 94 0.28 0.97 9.35
N LEU A 95 0.37 0.63 8.07
CA LEU A 95 -0.58 -0.22 7.36
C LEU A 95 0.08 -1.54 6.99
N ILE A 96 -0.51 -2.65 7.42
CA ILE A 96 -0.05 -3.99 7.10
C ILE A 96 -1.07 -4.62 6.15
N MET A 97 -0.58 -5.11 5.02
CA MET A 97 -1.39 -5.74 3.98
C MET A 97 -0.72 -7.02 3.46
N PRO A 98 -1.48 -7.99 2.93
CA PRO A 98 -0.93 -9.16 2.30
C PRO A 98 -0.12 -8.78 1.05
N SER A 99 1.01 -9.44 0.87
CA SER A 99 1.95 -9.20 -0.22
C SER A 99 2.54 -10.51 -0.76
N GLY A 100 1.74 -11.57 -0.70
CA GLY A 100 2.10 -12.88 -1.23
C GLY A 100 2.05 -12.93 -2.75
N CYS A 101 2.65 -14.00 -3.30
CA CYS A 101 2.62 -14.27 -4.73
C CYS A 101 1.20 -14.53 -5.25
N ASP A 102 0.37 -15.21 -4.46
CA ASP A 102 -1.01 -15.55 -4.84
C ASP A 102 -2.00 -14.43 -4.54
N PHE A 103 -1.76 -13.66 -3.48
CA PHE A 103 -2.62 -12.56 -3.06
C PHE A 103 -1.81 -11.37 -2.53
N THR A 104 -1.97 -10.24 -3.20
CA THR A 104 -1.29 -8.98 -2.89
C THR A 104 -2.28 -7.81 -2.90
N LEU A 105 -2.16 -6.93 -1.91
CA LEU A 105 -2.88 -5.67 -1.81
C LEU A 105 -1.89 -4.52 -1.62
N ASN A 106 -2.13 -3.43 -2.33
CA ASN A 106 -1.31 -2.23 -2.29
C ASN A 106 -2.11 -1.03 -1.73
N PRO A 107 -1.49 -0.14 -0.92
CA PRO A 107 -2.16 1.00 -0.31
C PRO A 107 -2.95 1.91 -1.27
N PRO A 108 -2.52 2.19 -2.51
CA PRO A 108 -3.25 3.08 -3.42
C PRO A 108 -4.71 2.68 -3.67
N PHE A 109 -5.04 1.38 -3.60
CA PHE A 109 -6.43 0.91 -3.73
C PHE A 109 -7.31 1.43 -2.60
N SER A 110 -6.80 1.44 -1.37
CA SER A 110 -7.52 1.94 -0.18
C SER A 110 -7.60 3.47 -0.13
N LEU A 111 -6.52 4.16 -0.54
CA LEU A 111 -6.39 5.61 -0.43
C LEU A 111 -7.23 6.36 -1.48
N THR A 112 -7.47 5.75 -2.64
CA THR A 112 -8.33 6.35 -3.67
C THR A 112 -9.78 6.46 -3.20
N HIS A 113 -10.28 5.45 -2.48
CA HIS A 113 -11.62 5.48 -1.89
C HIS A 113 -11.71 6.50 -0.75
N LEU A 114 -10.68 6.64 0.07
CA LEU A 114 -10.64 7.66 1.11
C LEU A 114 -10.74 9.08 0.53
N LYS A 115 -10.07 9.36 -0.60
CA LYS A 115 -10.21 10.65 -1.30
C LYS A 115 -11.64 10.88 -1.78
N SER A 116 -12.26 9.89 -2.43
CA SER A 116 -13.62 10.03 -2.93
C SER A 116 -14.66 10.21 -1.81
N THR A 117 -14.51 9.53 -0.67
CA THR A 117 -15.38 9.67 0.51
C THR A 117 -15.13 10.96 1.28
N ALA A 118 -13.89 11.43 1.35
CA ALA A 118 -13.55 12.72 1.96
C ALA A 118 -14.10 13.91 1.16
N GLU A 119 -14.13 13.81 -0.17
CA GLU A 119 -14.61 14.83 -1.11
C GLU A 119 -16.12 14.77 -1.39
N ARG A 120 -16.80 13.65 -1.11
CA ARG A 120 -18.27 13.57 -1.19
C ARG A 120 -18.89 14.53 -0.16
N LYS A 121 -19.62 15.52 -0.68
CA LYS A 121 -20.49 16.38 0.14
C LYS A 121 -21.59 15.51 0.76
N PRO A 122 -21.98 15.77 2.02
CA PRO A 122 -23.06 15.04 2.68
C PRO A 122 -24.39 15.37 2.00
N LYS A 123 -24.80 14.63 0.97
CA LYS A 123 -26.13 14.81 0.35
C LYS A 123 -26.81 13.56 -0.23
N ASP A 124 -26.22 12.37 -0.14
CA ASP A 124 -26.82 11.15 -0.75
C ASP A 124 -27.20 10.06 0.27
N LEU A 125 -27.51 10.44 1.52
CA LEU A 125 -28.15 9.57 2.50
C LEU A 125 -29.51 10.17 2.91
N THR A 126 -30.47 10.12 2.00
CA THR A 126 -31.91 10.27 2.29
C THR A 126 -32.70 9.36 1.39
#